data_AF-A0A9Q9XYE8-F1
#
_entry.id   AF-A0A9Q9XYE8-F1
#
_cell.length_a   1.000
_cell.length_b   1.000
_cell.length_c   1.000
_cell.angle_alpha   90.00
_cell.angle_beta   90.00
_cell.angle_gamma   90.00
#
_symmetry.space_group_name_H-M   'P 1'
#
loop_
_entity.id
_entity.type
_entity.pdbx_description
1 polymer ?
#
loop_
_entity_poly.entity_id
_entity_poly.type
_entity_poly.pdbx_seq_one_letter_code
_entity_poly.pdbx_strand_id
1 'polypeptide(L)'
;MSKAGHTDMLTLMAMRWNQQKFNNLATSLACRYQKATKRLESQLQDLESMRIQLAVTQVEVEGWVTDIKEWAEATTSQKNADLDAVINRIEVLVASIKRRSQRLYKDTDGSKGRARIRRKIREEKAILSSVVEKYNSMVPDTERIAFDIILSDETVWPWQLSHGDAVDLKTKRKAFDVVMAIRRLEEEKKIVLSEMAKHWKSLSTRADTLKEMSCQLSSELWDLNEEGIKGFLSLTLRKKQEVTRMMKHARDCYAKVLTGTSMDFQNDWDGYDSDSELSDEFDELSSEK
;
A
#
# COMPACT_ATOMS: atom_id res chain seq x y z
N MET A 1 30.99 -21.17 -11.89
CA MET A 1 29.67 -21.83 -11.73
C MET A 1 29.23 -22.34 -13.08
N SER A 2 28.79 -23.60 -13.17
CA SER A 2 28.17 -24.12 -14.39
C SER A 2 26.80 -23.48 -14.61
N LYS A 3 26.30 -23.49 -15.85
CA LYS A 3 24.95 -23.01 -16.18
C LYS A 3 23.87 -23.72 -15.35
N ALA A 4 24.03 -25.03 -15.13
CA ALA A 4 23.15 -25.82 -14.27
C ALA A 4 23.19 -25.36 -12.81
N GLY A 5 24.39 -25.17 -12.24
CA GLY A 5 24.53 -24.70 -10.85
C GLY A 5 23.96 -23.30 -10.61
N HIS A 6 24.02 -22.42 -11.61
CA HIS A 6 23.37 -21.11 -11.53
C HIS A 6 21.84 -21.23 -11.55
N THR A 7 21.26 -22.07 -12.42
CA THR A 7 19.81 -22.30 -12.47
C THR A 7 19.30 -22.91 -11.17
N ASP A 8 19.98 -23.90 -10.62
CA ASP A 8 19.59 -24.53 -9.35
C ASP A 8 19.61 -23.52 -8.19
N MET A 9 20.63 -22.65 -8.16
CA MET A 9 20.72 -21.59 -7.17
C MET A 9 19.52 -20.63 -7.26
N LEU A 10 19.14 -20.20 -8.48
CA LEU A 10 17.98 -19.34 -8.68
C LEU A 10 16.68 -20.01 -8.22
N THR A 11 16.50 -21.30 -8.53
CA THR A 11 15.34 -22.07 -8.08
C THR A 11 15.27 -22.13 -6.55
N LEU A 12 16.38 -22.45 -5.88
CA LEU A 12 16.44 -22.48 -4.42
C LEU A 12 16.15 -21.11 -3.79
N MET A 13 16.68 -20.04 -4.38
CA MET A 13 16.39 -18.67 -3.94
C MET A 13 14.92 -18.33 -4.09
N ALA A 14 14.31 -18.65 -5.24
CA ALA A 14 12.89 -18.41 -5.49
C ALA A 14 12.00 -19.21 -4.53
N MET A 15 12.31 -20.47 -4.28
CA MET A 15 11.60 -21.32 -3.32
C MET A 15 11.67 -20.75 -1.90
N ARG A 16 12.87 -20.36 -1.43
CA ARG A 16 13.06 -19.75 -0.11
C ARG A 16 12.30 -18.43 0.00
N TRP A 17 12.35 -17.58 -1.03
CA TRP A 17 11.64 -16.32 -1.06
C TRP A 17 10.12 -16.50 -1.00
N ASN A 18 9.57 -17.47 -1.74
CA ASN A 18 8.15 -17.79 -1.71
C ASN A 18 7.72 -18.32 -0.34
N GLN A 19 8.52 -19.21 0.27
CA GLN A 19 8.25 -19.68 1.62
C GLN A 19 8.28 -18.53 2.62
N GLN A 20 9.25 -17.62 2.53
CA GLN A 20 9.35 -16.46 3.40
C GLN A 20 8.13 -15.53 3.25
N LYS A 21 7.71 -15.25 2.01
CA LYS A 21 6.51 -14.48 1.71
C LYS A 21 5.28 -15.10 2.35
N PHE A 22 5.13 -16.40 2.20
CA PHE A 22 3.98 -17.13 2.73
C PHE A 22 3.96 -17.12 4.26
N ASN A 23 5.11 -17.38 4.91
CA ASN A 23 5.24 -17.33 6.37
C ASN A 23 4.94 -15.93 6.94
N ASN A 24 5.37 -14.87 6.24
CA ASN A 24 5.22 -13.48 6.70
C ASN A 24 3.89 -12.83 6.30
N LEU A 25 3.07 -13.48 5.48
CA LEU A 25 1.90 -12.86 4.87
C LEU A 25 0.91 -12.36 5.92
N ALA A 26 0.63 -13.16 6.94
CA ALA A 26 -0.25 -12.78 8.05
C ALA A 26 0.22 -11.51 8.77
N THR A 27 1.50 -11.45 9.15
CA THR A 27 2.10 -10.29 9.84
C THR A 27 2.09 -9.07 8.93
N SER A 28 2.42 -9.24 7.65
CA SER A 28 2.43 -8.16 6.66
C SER A 28 1.05 -7.55 6.48
N LEU A 29 0.02 -8.39 6.28
CA LEU A 29 -1.36 -7.93 6.13
C LEU A 29 -1.86 -7.25 7.40
N ALA A 30 -1.62 -7.82 8.57
CA ALA A 30 -2.01 -7.21 9.85
C ALA A 30 -1.34 -5.84 10.07
N CYS A 31 -0.03 -5.74 9.80
CA CYS A 31 0.70 -4.48 9.90
C CYS A 31 0.19 -3.44 8.90
N ARG A 32 -0.11 -3.85 7.66
CA ARG A 32 -0.63 -2.97 6.61
C ARG A 32 -2.01 -2.42 6.98
N TYR A 33 -2.89 -3.29 7.49
CA TYR A 33 -4.20 -2.88 8.01
C TYR A 33 -4.07 -1.89 9.17
N GLN A 34 -3.24 -2.20 10.17
CA GLN A 34 -3.04 -1.32 11.33
C GLN A 34 -2.47 0.05 10.92
N LYS A 35 -1.51 0.08 9.98
CA LYS A 35 -0.96 1.33 9.44
C LYS A 35 -2.01 2.14 8.68
N ALA A 36 -2.83 1.49 7.86
CA ALA A 36 -3.91 2.15 7.13
C ALA A 36 -4.94 2.74 8.10
N THR A 37 -5.34 2.00 9.13
CA THR A 37 -6.28 2.47 10.17
C THR A 37 -5.73 3.67 10.94
N LYS A 38 -4.50 3.61 11.44
CA LYS A 38 -3.88 4.75 12.15
C LYS A 38 -3.74 6.00 11.27
N ARG A 39 -3.39 5.81 9.99
CA ARG A 39 -3.32 6.93 9.04
C ARG A 39 -4.69 7.50 8.75
N LEU A 40 -5.71 6.65 8.63
CA LEU A 40 -7.09 7.07 8.41
C LEU A 40 -7.60 7.92 9.58
N GLU A 41 -7.38 7.46 10.81
CA GLU A 41 -7.72 8.20 12.04
C GLU A 41 -7.03 9.57 12.07
N SER A 42 -5.73 9.63 11.77
CA SER A 42 -4.99 10.89 11.68
C SER A 42 -5.58 11.82 10.61
N GLN A 43 -5.89 11.31 9.41
CA GLN A 43 -6.44 12.13 8.34
C GLN A 43 -7.87 12.61 8.64
N LEU A 44 -8.68 11.79 9.32
CA LEU A 44 -10.01 12.20 9.80
C LEU A 44 -9.91 13.30 10.86
N GLN A 45 -8.94 13.20 11.77
CA GLN A 45 -8.67 14.25 12.77
C GLN A 45 -8.16 15.55 12.10
N ASP A 46 -7.31 15.43 11.09
CA ASP A 46 -6.82 16.58 10.31
C ASP A 46 -7.97 17.28 9.57
N LEU A 47 -8.89 16.49 8.98
CA LEU A 47 -10.08 17.01 8.32
C LEU A 47 -11.00 17.72 9.32
N GLU A 48 -11.27 17.11 10.48
CA GLU A 48 -12.12 17.72 11.51
C GLU A 48 -11.50 19.02 12.04
N SER A 49 -10.18 19.02 12.29
CA SER A 49 -9.45 20.21 12.71
C SER A 49 -9.56 21.34 11.67
N MET A 50 -9.44 21.00 10.39
CA MET A 50 -9.62 21.97 9.28
C MET A 50 -11.04 22.51 9.24
N ARG A 51 -12.05 21.63 9.41
CA ARG A 51 -13.46 22.03 9.40
C ARG A 51 -13.80 22.98 10.54
N ILE A 52 -13.29 22.72 11.74
CA ILE A 52 -13.45 23.61 12.89
C ILE A 52 -12.75 24.95 12.65
N GLN A 53 -11.51 24.94 12.14
CA GLN A 53 -10.74 26.17 11.87
C GLN A 53 -11.40 27.07 10.83
N LEU A 54 -12.00 26.48 9.80
CA LEU A 54 -12.66 27.22 8.71
C LEU A 54 -14.15 27.45 8.97
N ALA A 55 -14.70 26.93 10.08
CA ALA A 55 -16.12 26.96 10.40
C ALA A 55 -17.03 26.44 9.28
N VAL A 56 -16.65 25.31 8.67
CA VAL A 56 -17.36 24.72 7.52
C VAL A 56 -17.98 23.35 7.79
N THR A 57 -19.11 23.12 7.14
CA THR A 57 -19.88 21.88 7.16
C THR A 57 -19.25 20.80 6.26
N GLN A 58 -19.64 19.54 6.48
CA GLN A 58 -19.16 18.43 5.63
C GLN A 58 -19.61 18.59 4.18
N VAL A 59 -20.82 19.14 3.99
CA VAL A 59 -21.42 19.37 2.68
C VAL A 59 -20.61 20.40 1.90
N GLU A 60 -20.15 21.47 2.55
CA GLU A 60 -19.29 22.48 1.92
C GLU A 60 -17.92 21.91 1.51
N VAL A 61 -17.31 21.07 2.36
CA VAL A 61 -16.06 20.37 2.02
C VAL A 61 -16.23 19.46 0.80
N GLU A 62 -17.35 18.73 0.71
CA GLU A 62 -17.66 17.91 -0.46
C GLU A 62 -18.01 18.75 -1.70
N GLY A 63 -18.61 19.93 -1.52
CA GLY A 63 -18.76 20.94 -2.56
C GLY A 63 -17.41 21.35 -3.14
N TRP A 64 -16.44 21.69 -2.27
CA TRP A 64 -15.08 22.03 -2.71
C TRP A 64 -14.38 20.91 -3.47
N VAL A 65 -14.66 19.65 -3.12
CA VAL A 65 -14.14 18.50 -3.86
C VAL A 65 -14.68 18.47 -5.28
N THR A 66 -15.95 18.85 -5.46
CA THR A 66 -16.61 18.92 -6.78
C THR A 66 -16.09 20.09 -7.58
N ASP A 67 -15.98 21.27 -6.97
CA ASP A 67 -15.42 22.47 -7.59
C ASP A 67 -14.02 22.21 -8.18
N ILE A 68 -13.18 21.46 -7.46
CA ILE A 68 -11.82 21.15 -7.92
C ILE A 68 -11.81 20.18 -9.09
N LYS A 69 -12.73 19.21 -9.11
CA LYS A 69 -12.86 18.28 -10.24
C LYS A 69 -13.30 19.03 -11.49
N GLU A 70 -14.34 19.86 -11.35
CA GLU A 70 -14.84 20.69 -12.44
C GLU A 70 -13.78 21.68 -12.93
N TRP A 71 -13.04 22.32 -12.01
CA TRP A 71 -11.92 23.19 -12.35
C TRP A 71 -10.82 22.44 -13.13
N ALA A 72 -10.47 21.23 -12.71
CA ALA A 72 -9.47 20.41 -13.42
C ALA A 72 -9.95 20.00 -14.82
N GLU A 73 -11.23 19.68 -14.98
CA GLU A 73 -11.86 19.35 -16.26
C GLU A 73 -11.92 20.58 -17.19
N ALA A 74 -12.30 21.74 -16.66
CA ALA A 74 -12.36 23.00 -17.39
C ALA A 74 -10.98 23.47 -17.86
N THR A 75 -9.93 23.27 -17.06
CA THR A 75 -8.54 23.59 -17.42
C THR A 75 -8.07 22.79 -18.64
N THR A 76 -8.64 21.61 -18.89
CA THR A 76 -8.30 20.77 -20.05
C THR A 76 -8.97 21.27 -21.35
N SER A 77 -9.99 22.15 -21.25
CA SER A 77 -10.84 22.56 -22.39
C SER A 77 -10.71 24.03 -22.83
N GLN A 78 -9.81 24.82 -22.24
CA GLN A 78 -9.85 26.29 -22.36
C GLN A 78 -9.00 26.89 -23.52
N LYS A 79 -9.32 28.16 -23.85
CA LYS A 79 -9.31 28.81 -25.18
C LYS A 79 -7.98 29.41 -25.70
N ASN A 80 -6.86 29.44 -24.97
CA ASN A 80 -5.64 30.17 -25.39
C ASN A 80 -4.36 29.31 -25.28
N ALA A 81 -4.15 28.45 -26.27
CA ALA A 81 -3.08 27.44 -26.27
C ALA A 81 -1.65 27.98 -25.97
N ASP A 82 -1.28 29.19 -26.41
CA ASP A 82 0.07 29.75 -26.16
C ASP A 82 0.23 30.30 -24.73
N LEU A 83 -0.79 30.96 -24.17
CA LEU A 83 -0.75 31.42 -22.77
C LEU A 83 -0.76 30.22 -21.82
N ASP A 84 -1.58 29.20 -22.12
CA ASP A 84 -1.67 27.97 -21.33
C ASP A 84 -0.36 27.17 -21.40
N ALA A 85 0.32 27.14 -22.56
CA ALA A 85 1.64 26.52 -22.68
C ALA A 85 2.68 27.22 -21.79
N VAL A 86 2.63 28.55 -21.70
CA VAL A 86 3.51 29.33 -20.81
C VAL A 86 3.17 29.06 -19.35
N ILE A 87 1.90 29.10 -18.95
CA ILE A 87 1.43 28.80 -17.60
C ILE A 87 1.86 27.39 -17.16
N ASN A 88 1.58 26.37 -17.98
CA ASN A 88 1.97 24.99 -17.71
C ASN A 88 3.49 24.85 -17.58
N ARG A 89 4.25 25.58 -18.40
CA ARG A 89 5.72 25.57 -18.32
C ARG A 89 6.23 26.16 -16.99
N ILE A 90 5.61 27.22 -16.50
CA ILE A 90 5.90 27.80 -15.18
C ILE A 90 5.59 26.79 -14.07
N GLU A 91 4.40 26.16 -14.08
CA GLU A 91 3.99 25.13 -13.10
C GLU A 91 5.01 23.99 -13.00
N VAL A 92 5.39 23.43 -14.15
CA VAL A 92 6.35 22.33 -14.23
C VAL A 92 7.73 22.73 -13.70
N LEU A 93 8.21 23.92 -14.06
CA LEU A 93 9.52 24.40 -13.62
C LEU A 93 9.55 24.63 -12.11
N VAL A 94 8.51 25.25 -11.55
CA VAL A 94 8.43 25.50 -10.10
C VAL A 94 8.35 24.20 -9.33
N ALA A 95 7.49 23.27 -9.75
CA ALA A 95 7.39 21.95 -9.14
C ALA A 95 8.73 21.18 -9.19
N SER A 96 9.43 21.24 -10.33
CA SER A 96 10.75 20.62 -10.49
C SER A 96 11.78 21.23 -9.53
N ILE A 97 11.85 22.56 -9.45
CA ILE A 97 12.76 23.29 -8.57
C ILE A 97 12.49 22.93 -7.12
N LYS A 98 11.24 23.01 -6.66
CA LYS A 98 10.86 22.68 -5.27
C LYS A 98 11.24 21.23 -4.93
N ARG A 99 10.94 20.29 -5.82
CA ARG A 99 11.27 18.86 -5.63
C ARG A 99 12.79 18.61 -5.60
N ARG A 100 13.58 19.31 -6.40
CA ARG A 100 15.05 19.20 -6.36
C ARG A 100 15.63 19.85 -5.10
N SER A 101 15.11 21.01 -4.69
CA SER A 101 15.49 21.69 -3.46
C SER A 101 15.24 20.81 -2.23
N GLN A 102 14.10 20.13 -2.17
CA GLN A 102 13.79 19.19 -1.10
C GLN A 102 14.76 18.00 -1.05
N ARG A 103 15.14 17.45 -2.21
CA ARG A 103 16.07 16.31 -2.32
C ARG A 103 17.52 16.66 -2.02
N LEU A 104 17.90 17.94 -2.14
CA LEU A 104 19.27 18.43 -1.96
C LEU A 104 19.89 18.01 -0.62
N TYR A 105 19.08 17.89 0.43
CA TYR A 105 19.54 17.52 1.78
C TYR A 105 18.91 16.24 2.33
N LYS A 106 17.89 15.67 1.67
CA LYS A 106 17.22 14.44 2.12
C LYS A 106 17.81 13.15 1.51
N ASP A 107 18.20 13.19 0.23
CA ASP A 107 18.46 11.95 -0.54
C ASP A 107 19.92 11.83 -1.05
N THR A 108 20.80 12.79 -0.73
CA THR A 108 22.17 12.83 -1.29
C THR A 108 23.24 13.15 -0.25
N ASP A 109 23.97 12.13 0.22
CA ASP A 109 25.06 12.32 1.18
C ASP A 109 26.33 12.91 0.55
N GLY A 110 26.56 12.68 -0.76
CA GLY A 110 27.77 13.11 -1.46
C GLY A 110 27.80 14.59 -1.87
N SER A 111 28.91 15.29 -1.63
CA SER A 111 29.15 16.68 -2.06
C SER A 111 29.00 16.88 -3.57
N LYS A 112 29.46 15.91 -4.37
CA LYS A 112 29.35 15.87 -5.83
C LYS A 112 27.89 15.76 -6.31
N GLY A 113 27.07 14.96 -5.63
CA GLY A 113 25.63 14.83 -5.90
C GLY A 113 24.89 16.13 -5.61
N ARG A 114 25.15 16.72 -4.43
CA ARG A 114 24.59 18.02 -4.03
C ARG A 114 25.00 19.15 -4.98
N ALA A 115 26.25 19.17 -5.46
CA ALA A 115 26.70 20.16 -6.44
C ALA A 115 25.97 20.04 -7.79
N ARG A 116 25.70 18.82 -8.28
CA ARG A 116 24.89 18.60 -9.50
C ARG A 116 23.46 19.09 -9.33
N ILE A 117 22.83 18.80 -8.19
CA ILE A 117 21.46 19.27 -7.89
C ILE A 117 21.42 20.80 -7.85
N ARG A 118 22.34 21.46 -7.14
CA ARG A 118 22.43 22.94 -7.11
C ARG A 118 22.60 23.55 -8.50
N ARG A 119 23.44 22.95 -9.35
CA ARG A 119 23.62 23.41 -10.74
C ARG A 119 22.29 23.33 -11.50
N LYS A 120 21.58 22.20 -11.37
CA LYS A 120 20.31 22.01 -12.07
C LYS A 120 19.22 22.96 -11.59
N ILE A 121 19.17 23.24 -10.30
CA ILE A 121 18.27 24.26 -9.73
C ILE A 121 18.55 25.64 -10.32
N ARG A 122 19.83 26.03 -10.46
CA ARG A 122 20.19 27.33 -11.08
C ARG A 122 19.79 27.40 -12.55
N GLU A 123 20.02 26.34 -13.32
CA GLU A 123 19.57 26.25 -14.71
C GLU A 123 18.04 26.40 -14.81
N GLU A 124 17.29 25.66 -14.00
CA GLU A 124 15.82 25.72 -14.03
C GLU A 124 15.29 27.08 -13.55
N LYS A 125 15.93 27.72 -12.57
CA LYS A 125 15.61 29.09 -12.15
C LYS A 125 15.82 30.11 -13.26
N ALA A 126 16.92 30.01 -14.02
CA ALA A 126 17.18 30.91 -15.14
C ALA A 126 16.13 30.75 -16.26
N ILE A 127 15.74 29.51 -16.57
CA ILE A 127 14.66 29.24 -17.53
C ILE A 127 13.34 29.79 -16.99
N LEU A 128 13.04 29.57 -15.72
CA LEU A 128 11.83 30.08 -15.09
C LEU A 128 11.74 31.61 -15.17
N SER A 129 12.83 32.34 -14.93
CA SER A 129 12.86 33.81 -15.08
C SER A 129 12.45 34.25 -16.49
N SER A 130 13.01 33.63 -17.53
CA SER A 130 12.66 33.94 -18.93
C SER A 130 11.19 33.61 -19.25
N VAL A 131 10.66 32.49 -18.73
CA VAL A 131 9.25 32.12 -18.96
C VAL A 131 8.29 33.04 -18.22
N VAL A 132 8.65 33.50 -17.01
CA VAL A 132 7.88 34.47 -16.23
C VAL A 132 7.86 35.85 -16.91
N GLU A 133 8.98 36.28 -17.50
CA GLU A 133 9.01 37.49 -18.33
C GLU A 133 8.10 37.36 -19.55
N LYS A 134 8.12 36.21 -20.24
CA LYS A 134 7.18 35.93 -21.34
C LYS A 134 5.73 36.02 -20.84
N TYR A 135 5.40 35.41 -19.71
CA TYR A 135 4.05 35.49 -19.12
C TYR A 135 3.65 36.95 -18.81
N ASN A 136 4.51 37.70 -18.11
CA ASN A 136 4.25 39.09 -17.70
C ASN A 136 4.11 40.06 -18.90
N SER A 137 4.59 39.67 -20.08
CA SER A 137 4.40 40.42 -21.34
C SER A 137 3.05 40.16 -22.01
N MET A 138 2.43 39.00 -21.73
CA MET A 138 1.16 38.56 -22.33
C MET A 138 -0.07 38.96 -21.50
N VAL A 139 0.14 39.48 -20.30
CA VAL A 139 -0.88 39.64 -19.26
C VAL A 139 -0.87 41.08 -18.71
N PRO A 140 -2.03 41.65 -18.32
CA PRO A 140 -2.10 42.98 -17.72
C PRO A 140 -1.25 43.14 -16.45
N ASP A 141 -0.84 44.37 -16.16
CA ASP A 141 0.04 44.70 -15.02
C ASP A 141 -0.50 44.21 -13.66
N THR A 142 -1.82 44.08 -13.52
CA THR A 142 -2.52 43.60 -12.31
C THR A 142 -2.33 42.12 -12.02
N GLU A 143 -1.95 41.32 -13.02
CA GLU A 143 -1.78 39.86 -12.91
C GLU A 143 -0.31 39.44 -13.08
N ARG A 144 0.61 40.40 -13.18
CA ARG A 144 2.05 40.13 -13.27
C ARG A 144 2.58 39.47 -12.00
N ILE A 145 3.55 38.59 -12.19
CA ILE A 145 4.11 37.78 -11.11
C ILE A 145 5.59 38.10 -10.92
N ALA A 146 5.98 38.27 -9.66
CA ALA A 146 7.37 38.41 -9.26
C ALA A 146 8.02 37.04 -9.03
N PHE A 147 9.25 36.88 -9.51
CA PHE A 147 10.01 35.63 -9.43
C PHE A 147 10.18 35.10 -8.00
N ASP A 148 10.46 35.99 -7.04
CA ASP A 148 10.72 35.62 -5.64
C ASP A 148 9.47 35.10 -4.93
N ILE A 149 8.30 35.55 -5.38
CA ILE A 149 7.01 35.16 -4.84
C ILE A 149 6.61 33.77 -5.38
N ILE A 150 6.85 33.49 -6.67
CA ILE A 150 6.49 32.20 -7.32
C ILE A 150 7.08 30.97 -6.62
N LEU A 151 8.31 31.09 -6.11
CA LEU A 151 9.01 29.98 -5.48
C LEU A 151 8.63 29.79 -4.00
N SER A 152 7.87 30.72 -3.41
CA SER A 152 7.40 30.62 -2.03
C SER A 152 6.31 29.54 -1.89
N ASP A 153 6.21 28.91 -0.71
CA ASP A 153 5.20 27.88 -0.44
C ASP A 153 3.82 28.46 -0.10
N GLU A 154 3.73 29.78 0.09
CA GLU A 154 2.50 30.44 0.51
C GLU A 154 1.68 31.03 -0.64
N THR A 155 2.26 31.26 -1.82
CA THR A 155 1.60 32.05 -2.86
C THR A 155 0.60 31.26 -3.70
N VAL A 156 -0.63 31.78 -3.81
CA VAL A 156 -1.63 31.37 -4.80
C VAL A 156 -1.36 32.10 -6.12
N TRP A 157 -1.30 31.37 -7.23
CA TRP A 157 -0.96 31.98 -8.52
C TRP A 157 -2.16 32.76 -9.09
N PRO A 158 -1.95 33.84 -9.85
CA PRO A 158 -3.05 34.68 -10.35
C PRO A 158 -4.11 33.90 -11.14
N TRP A 159 -3.68 32.96 -11.99
CA TRP A 159 -4.60 32.10 -12.76
C TRP A 159 -5.21 30.94 -11.96
N GLN A 160 -4.82 30.79 -10.68
CA GLN A 160 -5.43 29.87 -9.73
C GLN A 160 -6.44 30.58 -8.81
N LEU A 161 -6.57 31.91 -8.90
CA LEU A 161 -7.60 32.65 -8.18
C LEU A 161 -8.91 32.54 -8.95
N SER A 162 -9.91 31.89 -8.36
CA SER A 162 -11.28 31.97 -8.86
C SER A 162 -11.77 33.40 -8.67
N HIS A 163 -11.94 34.15 -9.76
CA HIS A 163 -12.55 35.48 -9.71
C HIS A 163 -14.02 35.35 -9.28
N GLY A 164 -14.29 35.44 -7.97
CA GLY A 164 -15.65 35.51 -7.41
C GLY A 164 -16.02 34.46 -6.36
N ASP A 165 -15.10 33.60 -5.93
CA ASP A 165 -15.37 32.59 -4.90
C ASP A 165 -15.00 33.11 -3.50
N ALA A 166 -15.82 32.79 -2.49
CA ALA A 166 -15.61 33.24 -1.12
C ALA A 166 -14.40 32.54 -0.44
N VAL A 167 -13.99 31.37 -0.97
CA VAL A 167 -12.89 30.55 -0.45
C VAL A 167 -11.84 30.38 -1.54
N ASP A 168 -10.57 30.58 -1.19
CA ASP A 168 -9.45 30.46 -2.11
C ASP A 168 -9.26 29.00 -2.61
N LEU A 169 -8.91 28.86 -3.89
CA LEU A 169 -8.71 27.55 -4.53
C LEU A 169 -7.66 26.70 -3.80
N LYS A 170 -6.68 27.33 -3.13
CA LYS A 170 -5.65 26.64 -2.35
C LYS A 170 -6.25 25.95 -1.13
N THR A 171 -7.15 26.60 -0.38
CA THR A 171 -7.84 25.96 0.74
C THR A 171 -8.74 24.82 0.26
N LYS A 172 -9.50 25.05 -0.82
CA LYS A 172 -10.26 23.97 -1.46
C LYS A 172 -9.35 22.79 -1.82
N ARG A 173 -8.16 23.05 -2.39
CA ARG A 173 -7.21 22.01 -2.82
C ARG A 173 -6.67 21.21 -1.65
N LYS A 174 -6.33 21.91 -0.56
CA LYS A 174 -5.91 21.26 0.68
C LYS A 174 -7.01 20.35 1.24
N ALA A 175 -8.26 20.81 1.24
CA ALA A 175 -9.39 19.99 1.66
C ALA A 175 -9.59 18.78 0.74
N PHE A 176 -9.52 18.97 -0.58
CA PHE A 176 -9.57 17.91 -1.57
C PHE A 176 -8.49 16.85 -1.34
N ASP A 177 -7.23 17.25 -1.11
CA ASP A 177 -6.13 16.31 -0.89
C ASP A 177 -6.36 15.43 0.34
N VAL A 178 -6.86 16.03 1.44
CA VAL A 178 -7.21 15.30 2.68
C VAL A 178 -8.38 14.35 2.45
N VAL A 179 -9.47 14.81 1.81
CA VAL A 179 -10.63 13.95 1.49
C VAL A 179 -10.22 12.79 0.59
N MET A 180 -9.39 13.03 -0.43
CA MET A 180 -8.89 11.98 -1.31
C MET A 180 -7.95 11.01 -0.60
N ALA A 181 -7.13 11.49 0.34
CA ALA A 181 -6.30 10.63 1.18
C ALA A 181 -7.16 9.70 2.06
N ILE A 182 -8.22 10.23 2.68
CA ILE A 182 -9.20 9.45 3.45
C ILE A 182 -9.83 8.36 2.58
N ARG A 183 -10.39 8.73 1.41
CA ARG A 183 -11.03 7.77 0.49
C ARG A 183 -10.08 6.65 0.06
N ARG A 184 -8.82 6.97 -0.28
CA ARG A 184 -7.80 5.97 -0.63
C ARG A 184 -7.47 5.04 0.55
N LEU A 185 -7.43 5.57 1.77
CA LEU A 185 -7.16 4.78 2.97
C LEU A 185 -8.35 3.86 3.32
N GLU A 186 -9.59 4.32 3.12
CA GLU A 186 -10.78 3.49 3.27
C GLU A 186 -10.80 2.34 2.25
N GLU A 187 -10.46 2.62 0.99
CA GLU A 187 -10.31 1.61 -0.05
C GLU A 187 -9.21 0.61 0.31
N GLU A 188 -8.03 1.09 0.74
CA GLU A 188 -6.93 0.25 1.17
C GLU A 188 -7.34 -0.70 2.31
N LYS A 189 -8.11 -0.23 3.30
CA LYS A 189 -8.66 -1.10 4.35
C LYS A 189 -9.53 -2.22 3.77
N LYS A 190 -10.43 -1.91 2.83
CA LYS A 190 -11.29 -2.91 2.17
C LYS A 190 -10.45 -3.93 1.39
N ILE A 191 -9.44 -3.48 0.67
CA ILE A 191 -8.51 -4.36 -0.06
C ILE A 191 -7.80 -5.31 0.90
N VAL A 192 -7.20 -4.78 1.97
CA VAL A 192 -6.47 -5.60 2.95
C VAL A 192 -7.38 -6.62 3.62
N LEU A 193 -8.61 -6.25 3.98
CA LEU A 193 -9.59 -7.21 4.51
C LEU A 193 -9.88 -8.35 3.53
N SER A 194 -10.05 -8.02 2.24
CA SER A 194 -10.25 -9.03 1.20
C SER A 194 -9.04 -9.96 1.04
N GLU A 195 -7.82 -9.43 1.17
CA GLU A 195 -6.57 -10.21 1.12
C GLU A 195 -6.43 -11.11 2.35
N MET A 196 -6.79 -10.62 3.55
CA MET A 196 -6.83 -11.42 4.78
C MET A 196 -7.81 -12.59 4.64
N ALA A 197 -9.01 -12.34 4.08
CA ALA A 197 -10.02 -13.36 3.83
C ALA A 197 -9.54 -14.41 2.83
N LYS A 198 -8.93 -13.98 1.73
CA LYS A 198 -8.33 -14.88 0.72
C LYS A 198 -7.19 -15.71 1.32
N HIS A 199 -6.33 -15.10 2.14
CA HIS A 199 -5.26 -15.82 2.82
C HIS A 199 -5.83 -16.89 3.77
N TRP A 200 -6.82 -16.54 4.58
CA TRP A 200 -7.49 -17.48 5.47
C TRP A 200 -8.11 -18.64 4.69
N LYS A 201 -8.90 -18.35 3.65
CA LYS A 201 -9.50 -19.36 2.77
C LYS A 201 -8.45 -20.28 2.15
N SER A 202 -7.33 -19.73 1.68
CA SER A 202 -6.23 -20.53 1.13
C SER A 202 -5.62 -21.47 2.15
N LEU A 203 -5.51 -21.06 3.42
CA LEU A 203 -5.03 -21.93 4.49
C LEU A 203 -6.04 -23.04 4.82
N SER A 204 -7.34 -22.70 4.91
CA SER A 204 -8.42 -23.67 5.13
C SER A 204 -8.45 -24.73 4.03
N THR A 205 -8.51 -24.33 2.76
CA THR A 205 -8.51 -25.28 1.63
C THR A 205 -7.27 -26.18 1.64
N ARG A 206 -6.12 -25.67 2.07
CA ARG A 206 -4.90 -26.49 2.20
C ARG A 206 -4.99 -27.46 3.38
N ALA A 207 -5.63 -27.09 4.47
CA ALA A 207 -5.90 -28.01 5.58
C ALA A 207 -6.88 -29.12 5.15
N ASP A 208 -7.94 -28.77 4.42
CA ASP A 208 -8.94 -29.72 3.93
C ASP A 208 -8.35 -30.73 2.96
N THR A 209 -7.54 -30.27 1.98
CA THR A 209 -6.84 -31.15 1.04
C THR A 209 -5.87 -32.11 1.75
N LEU A 210 -5.16 -31.65 2.79
CA LEU A 210 -4.31 -32.52 3.61
C LEU A 210 -5.12 -33.55 4.41
N LYS A 211 -6.32 -33.18 4.88
CA LYS A 211 -7.25 -34.08 5.56
C LYS A 211 -7.76 -35.16 4.60
N GLU A 212 -8.19 -34.76 3.41
CA GLU A 212 -8.67 -35.66 2.35
C GLU A 212 -7.58 -36.65 1.92
N MET A 213 -6.35 -36.17 1.66
CA MET A 213 -5.22 -37.04 1.32
C MET A 213 -4.92 -38.05 2.44
N SER A 214 -5.01 -37.63 3.71
CA SER A 214 -4.82 -38.53 4.85
C SER A 214 -5.88 -39.64 4.89
N CYS A 215 -7.14 -39.30 4.61
CA CYS A 215 -8.24 -40.27 4.55
C CYS A 215 -8.09 -41.25 3.36
N GLN A 216 -7.70 -40.77 2.19
CA GLN A 216 -7.49 -41.62 1.00
C GLN A 216 -6.37 -42.64 1.22
N LEU A 217 -5.27 -42.26 1.88
CA LEU A 217 -4.18 -43.20 2.21
C LEU A 217 -4.58 -44.27 3.21
N SER A 218 -5.53 -43.98 4.09
CA SER A 218 -6.05 -44.98 5.03
C SER A 218 -7.04 -45.96 4.40
N SER A 219 -7.59 -45.64 3.22
CA SER A 219 -8.67 -46.40 2.59
C SER A 219 -8.29 -47.04 1.24
N GLU A 220 -7.34 -46.49 0.51
CA GLU A 220 -6.92 -46.97 -0.80
C GLU A 220 -5.60 -47.74 -0.71
N LEU A 221 -5.53 -48.86 -1.44
CA LEU A 221 -4.29 -49.59 -1.67
C LEU A 221 -3.52 -48.85 -2.76
N TRP A 222 -2.74 -47.86 -2.36
CA TRP A 222 -1.75 -47.25 -3.25
C TRP A 222 -0.74 -48.36 -3.65
N ASP A 223 -0.29 -48.41 -4.91
CA ASP A 223 0.78 -49.30 -5.41
C ASP A 223 2.17 -48.96 -4.80
N LEU A 224 2.19 -48.53 -3.54
CA LEU A 224 3.34 -48.19 -2.74
C LEU A 224 3.63 -49.35 -1.79
N ASN A 225 4.91 -49.60 -1.53
CA ASN A 225 5.28 -50.49 -0.45
C ASN A 225 4.88 -49.88 0.90
N GLU A 226 4.84 -50.71 1.94
CA GLU A 226 4.45 -50.29 3.29
C GLU A 226 5.30 -49.13 3.82
N GLU A 227 6.60 -49.12 3.50
CA GLU A 227 7.51 -48.02 3.84
C GLU A 227 7.17 -46.71 3.11
N GLY A 228 6.75 -46.80 1.83
CA GLY A 228 6.31 -45.67 1.04
C GLY A 228 5.04 -45.05 1.58
N ILE A 229 4.08 -45.88 2.02
CA ILE A 229 2.85 -45.44 2.70
C ILE A 229 3.21 -44.73 4.02
N LYS A 230 4.05 -45.34 4.86
CA LYS A 230 4.53 -44.75 6.13
C LYS A 230 5.26 -43.42 5.91
N GLY A 231 6.12 -43.35 4.90
CA GLY A 231 6.84 -42.13 4.52
C GLY A 231 5.90 -41.01 4.06
N PHE A 232 4.93 -41.33 3.21
CA PHE A 232 3.96 -40.35 2.71
C PHE A 232 3.02 -39.85 3.82
N LEU A 233 2.54 -40.74 4.70
CA LEU A 233 1.78 -40.35 5.89
C LEU A 233 2.58 -39.39 6.79
N SER A 234 3.86 -39.70 7.02
CA SER A 234 4.76 -38.83 7.81
C SER A 234 4.93 -37.44 7.18
N LEU A 235 5.05 -37.37 5.85
CA LEU A 235 5.14 -36.11 5.12
C LEU A 235 3.83 -35.30 5.20
N THR A 236 2.69 -35.97 5.03
CA THR A 236 1.35 -35.37 5.13
C THR A 236 1.10 -34.83 6.53
N LEU A 237 1.44 -35.59 7.57
CA LEU A 237 1.32 -35.16 8.97
C LEU A 237 2.19 -33.93 9.25
N ARG A 238 3.46 -33.95 8.81
CA ARG A 238 4.36 -32.79 8.94
C ARG A 238 3.80 -31.55 8.25
N LYS A 239 3.20 -31.72 7.06
CA LYS A 239 2.57 -30.62 6.34
C LYS A 239 1.32 -30.12 7.04
N LYS A 240 0.49 -31.00 7.58
CA LYS A 240 -0.69 -30.65 8.40
C LYS A 240 -0.29 -29.78 9.59
N GLN A 241 0.72 -30.19 10.35
CA GLN A 241 1.27 -29.41 11.47
C GLN A 241 1.75 -28.02 11.03
N GLU A 242 2.44 -27.94 9.89
CA GLU A 242 2.88 -26.65 9.32
C GLU A 242 1.68 -25.74 9.01
N VAL A 243 0.64 -26.25 8.35
CA VAL A 243 -0.58 -25.49 8.04
C VAL A 243 -1.30 -25.04 9.32
N THR A 244 -1.47 -25.92 10.30
CA THR A 244 -2.12 -25.59 11.58
C THR A 244 -1.37 -24.48 12.31
N ARG A 245 -0.03 -24.55 12.37
CA ARG A 245 0.80 -23.48 12.94
C ARG A 245 0.59 -22.15 12.23
N MET A 246 0.49 -22.18 10.90
CA MET A 246 0.24 -20.98 10.10
C MET A 246 -1.15 -20.40 10.28
N MET A 247 -2.17 -21.25 10.39
CA MET A 247 -3.55 -20.82 10.70
C MET A 247 -3.62 -20.17 12.07
N LYS A 248 -3.01 -20.78 13.09
CA LYS A 248 -2.91 -20.20 14.44
C LYS A 248 -2.24 -18.83 14.41
N HIS A 249 -1.08 -18.73 13.75
CA HIS A 249 -0.38 -17.45 13.61
C HIS A 249 -1.19 -16.40 12.84
N ALA A 250 -1.88 -16.78 11.76
CA ALA A 250 -2.75 -15.88 11.01
C ALA A 250 -3.91 -15.37 11.85
N ARG A 251 -4.59 -16.26 12.59
CA ARG A 251 -5.66 -15.93 13.53
C ARG A 251 -5.15 -14.94 14.58
N ASP A 252 -4.01 -15.21 15.20
CA ASP A 252 -3.43 -14.33 16.23
C ASP A 252 -3.08 -12.94 15.67
N CYS A 253 -2.54 -12.87 14.44
CA CYS A 253 -2.24 -11.60 13.79
C CYS A 253 -3.50 -10.80 13.46
N TYR A 254 -4.53 -11.45 12.93
CA TYR A 254 -5.75 -10.79 12.48
C TYR A 254 -6.63 -10.38 13.65
N ALA A 255 -6.80 -11.25 14.66
CA ALA A 255 -7.58 -10.94 15.86
C ALA A 255 -7.06 -9.69 16.58
N LYS A 256 -5.74 -9.46 16.59
CA LYS A 256 -5.12 -8.27 17.19
C LYS A 256 -5.49 -6.96 16.49
N VAL A 257 -5.80 -6.99 15.20
CA VAL A 257 -6.04 -5.77 14.40
C VAL A 257 -7.50 -5.58 14.01
N LEU A 258 -8.31 -6.64 14.09
CA LEU A 258 -9.73 -6.63 13.70
C LEU A 258 -10.70 -6.48 14.88
N THR A 259 -10.26 -6.02 16.06
CA THR A 259 -11.15 -5.79 17.20
C THR A 259 -12.36 -4.94 16.79
N GLY A 260 -13.56 -5.54 16.71
CA GLY A 260 -14.81 -4.90 16.29
C GLY A 260 -15.26 -5.13 14.83
N THR A 261 -14.50 -5.86 14.00
CA THR A 261 -14.92 -6.26 12.64
C THR A 261 -15.29 -7.74 12.64
N SER A 262 -16.54 -8.08 12.33
CA SER A 262 -17.00 -9.48 12.27
C SER A 262 -16.29 -10.21 11.13
N MET A 263 -15.30 -11.02 11.47
CA MET A 263 -14.72 -12.01 10.58
C MET A 263 -14.87 -13.33 11.31
N ASP A 264 -15.87 -14.11 10.90
CA ASP A 264 -16.17 -15.41 11.51
C ASP A 264 -15.05 -16.39 11.19
N PHE A 265 -14.08 -16.49 12.10
CA PHE A 265 -13.01 -17.50 12.06
C PHE A 265 -13.51 -18.89 12.47
N GLN A 266 -14.83 -19.10 12.54
CA GLN A 266 -15.43 -20.07 13.43
C GLN A 266 -15.98 -21.34 12.77
N ASN A 267 -15.88 -21.50 11.45
CA ASN A 267 -16.53 -22.65 10.79
C ASN A 267 -15.67 -23.87 10.44
N ASP A 268 -14.34 -23.87 10.51
CA ASP A 268 -13.54 -25.05 10.09
C ASP A 268 -12.27 -25.29 10.93
N TRP A 269 -12.32 -25.09 12.25
CA TRP A 269 -11.21 -25.50 13.11
C TRP A 269 -11.70 -26.31 14.30
N ASP A 270 -11.89 -27.60 14.07
CA ASP A 270 -11.93 -28.61 15.13
C ASP A 270 -10.52 -28.70 15.71
N GLY A 271 -10.27 -27.91 16.74
CA GLY A 271 -9.05 -27.91 17.53
C GLY A 271 -8.86 -29.19 18.36
N TYR A 272 -9.03 -30.36 17.75
CA TYR A 272 -8.59 -31.62 18.35
C TYR A 272 -7.13 -31.86 17.95
N ASP A 273 -6.24 -31.54 18.90
CA ASP A 273 -5.01 -32.31 19.09
C ASP A 273 -5.42 -33.78 19.25
N SER A 274 -5.19 -34.59 18.23
CA SER A 274 -5.05 -36.03 18.45
C SER A 274 -3.58 -36.25 18.82
N ASP A 275 -3.27 -35.97 20.08
CA ASP A 275 -2.22 -36.67 20.83
C ASP A 275 -2.70 -38.11 21.13
N SER A 276 -3.32 -38.78 20.16
CA SER A 276 -3.66 -40.20 20.29
C SER A 276 -2.41 -41.01 19.99
N GLU A 277 -1.67 -41.28 21.05
CA GLU A 277 -1.32 -42.64 21.46
C GLU A 277 -1.31 -43.64 20.29
N LEU A 278 -0.18 -43.72 19.60
CA LEU A 278 0.21 -44.86 18.78
C LEU A 278 1.50 -45.47 19.36
N SER A 279 1.58 -45.54 20.70
CA SER A 279 2.75 -46.06 21.40
C SER A 279 2.53 -47.38 22.15
N ASP A 280 1.30 -47.87 22.35
CA ASP A 280 1.06 -49.00 23.27
C ASP A 280 0.33 -50.19 22.63
N GLU A 281 0.73 -50.60 21.41
CA GLU A 281 0.27 -51.89 20.87
C GLU A 281 1.37 -52.61 20.06
N PHE A 282 2.56 -52.71 20.65
CA PHE A 282 3.58 -53.66 20.17
C PHE A 282 4.55 -54.09 21.29
N ASP A 283 4.03 -54.61 22.41
CA ASP A 283 4.90 -55.25 23.42
C ASP A 283 4.28 -56.45 24.16
N GLU A 284 3.20 -57.05 23.64
CA GLU A 284 2.58 -58.23 24.26
C GLU A 284 2.49 -59.42 23.30
N LEU A 285 3.61 -59.78 22.69
CA LEU A 285 3.78 -61.07 21.97
C LEU A 285 5.15 -61.72 22.22
N SER A 286 5.75 -61.53 23.39
CA SER A 286 7.01 -62.21 23.77
C SER A 286 7.04 -62.86 25.15
N SER A 287 5.88 -63.19 25.72
CA SER A 287 5.82 -64.05 26.91
C SER A 287 4.85 -65.23 26.73
N GLU A 288 5.16 -66.10 25.77
CA GLU A 288 4.81 -67.52 25.89
C GLU A 288 6.05 -68.36 25.57
N LYS A 289 6.76 -68.73 26.64
CA LYS A 289 7.53 -69.97 26.77
C LYS A 289 7.60 -70.37 28.23
#